data_AF-A0A6A9T903-F1
#
_entry.id   AF-A0A6A9T903-F1
#
_cell.length_a   1.000
_cell.length_b   1.000
_cell.length_c   1.000
_cell.angle_alpha   90.00
_cell.angle_beta   90.00
_cell.angle_gamma   90.00
#
_symmetry.space_group_name_H-M   'P 1'
#
loop_
_entity.id
_entity.type
_entity.pdbx_description
1 polymer ?
#
loop_
_entity_poly.entity_id
_entity_poly.type
_entity_poly.pdbx_seq_one_letter_code
_entity_poly.pdbx_strand_id
1 'polypeptide(L)'
;MTALRTLQNRIRPGAVVVMLVLVGAASYFEFVYYGPPTLYSVVLWIIAVPLLFAATVNGIRSHPLYQPLMYGGFIAIGTLQYLDGNWHLLAGIFVFGGIIGLIAEFRNKHDLTRSE
;
A
#
# COMPACT_ATOMS: atom_id res chain seq x y z
N MET A 1 12.18 -24.86 -3.36
CA MET A 1 12.89 -24.13 -2.28
C MET A 1 13.69 -22.93 -2.79
N THR A 2 14.24 -22.95 -4.01
CA THR A 2 14.97 -21.84 -4.64
C THR A 2 14.15 -20.57 -4.84
N ALA A 3 12.89 -20.68 -5.32
CA ALA A 3 12.00 -19.55 -5.54
C ALA A 3 11.65 -18.76 -4.26
N LEU A 4 11.50 -19.47 -3.13
CA LEU A 4 11.25 -18.87 -1.81
C LEU A 4 12.46 -18.06 -1.31
N ARG A 5 13.69 -18.55 -1.52
CA ARG A 5 14.92 -17.79 -1.22
C ARG A 5 15.07 -16.56 -2.12
N THR A 6 14.62 -16.63 -3.37
CA THR A 6 14.64 -15.47 -4.29
C THR A 6 13.62 -14.41 -3.91
N LEU A 7 12.43 -14.82 -3.42
CA LEU A 7 11.43 -13.92 -2.84
C LEU A 7 11.92 -13.26 -1.55
N GLN A 8 12.52 -14.04 -0.64
CA GLN A 8 13.04 -13.52 0.63
C GLN A 8 14.14 -12.46 0.43
N ASN A 9 15.02 -12.64 -0.58
CA ASN A 9 16.02 -11.63 -0.93
C ASN A 9 15.44 -10.36 -1.59
N ARG A 10 14.19 -10.41 -2.07
CA ARG A 10 13.52 -9.25 -2.65
C ARG A 10 12.74 -8.45 -1.62
N ILE A 11 12.36 -9.04 -0.50
CA ILE A 11 11.63 -8.33 0.55
C ILE A 11 12.57 -7.33 1.23
N ARG A 12 12.15 -6.07 1.36
CA ARG A 12 12.89 -5.05 2.13
C ARG A 12 12.46 -5.14 3.61
N PRO A 13 13.25 -5.78 4.50
CA PRO A 13 12.80 -6.03 5.87
C PRO A 13 12.46 -4.75 6.64
N GLY A 14 13.25 -3.68 6.46
CA GLY A 14 12.94 -2.38 7.08
C GLY A 14 11.62 -1.78 6.59
N ALA A 15 11.32 -1.87 5.28
CA ALA A 15 10.06 -1.38 4.73
C ALA A 15 8.86 -2.21 5.21
N VAL A 16 9.03 -3.53 5.36
CA VAL A 16 8.02 -4.42 5.93
C VAL A 16 7.72 -4.05 7.38
N VAL A 17 8.73 -3.78 8.20
CA VAL A 17 8.54 -3.38 9.61
C VAL A 17 7.78 -2.05 9.69
N VAL A 18 8.18 -1.06 8.90
CA VAL A 18 7.46 0.23 8.83
C VAL A 18 6.01 0.02 8.40
N MET A 19 5.78 -0.80 7.37
CA MET A 19 4.43 -1.08 6.88
C MET A 19 3.59 -1.83 7.91
N LEU A 20 4.18 -2.78 8.65
CA LEU A 20 3.52 -3.48 9.76
C LEU A 20 3.10 -2.52 10.87
N VAL A 21 3.95 -1.57 11.25
CA VAL A 21 3.63 -0.57 12.27
C VAL A 21 2.48 0.34 11.78
N LEU A 22 2.54 0.81 10.54
CA LEU A 22 1.51 1.65 9.95
C LEU A 22 0.17 0.93 9.84
N VAL A 23 0.17 -0.30 9.31
CA VAL A 23 -1.02 -1.14 9.18
C VAL A 23 -1.56 -1.48 10.57
N GLY A 24 -0.72 -1.86 11.53
CA GLY A 24 -1.15 -2.16 12.89
C GLY A 24 -1.79 -0.96 13.60
N ALA A 25 -1.18 0.23 13.50
CA ALA A 25 -1.74 1.46 14.05
C ALA A 25 -3.08 1.81 13.39
N ALA A 26 -3.16 1.71 12.06
CA ALA A 26 -4.40 1.93 11.33
C ALA A 26 -5.50 0.93 11.71
N SER A 27 -5.15 -0.34 11.93
CA SER A 27 -6.10 -1.37 12.37
C SER A 27 -6.65 -1.04 13.74
N TYR A 28 -5.78 -0.62 14.65
CA TYR A 28 -6.19 -0.25 16.00
C TYR A 28 -7.19 0.92 15.97
N PHE A 29 -6.89 1.98 15.22
CA PHE A 29 -7.82 3.10 15.11
C PHE A 29 -9.15 2.66 14.50
N GLU A 30 -9.11 1.95 13.37
CA GLU A 30 -10.31 1.58 12.62
C GLU A 30 -11.21 0.59 13.38
N PHE A 31 -10.63 -0.47 13.96
CA PHE A 31 -11.40 -1.59 14.52
C PHE A 31 -11.57 -1.54 16.04
N VAL A 32 -10.74 -0.77 16.75
CA VAL A 32 -10.77 -0.71 18.22
C VAL A 32 -11.24 0.66 18.70
N TYR A 33 -10.70 1.75 18.13
CA TYR A 33 -11.04 3.10 18.57
C TYR A 33 -12.38 3.60 18.01
N TYR A 34 -12.61 3.46 16.70
CA TYR A 34 -13.85 3.93 16.05
C TYR A 34 -15.04 2.98 16.21
N GLY A 35 -14.83 1.79 16.78
CA GLY A 35 -15.88 0.81 17.04
C GLY A 35 -15.94 -0.31 15.99
N PRO A 36 -17.05 -1.08 15.95
CA PRO A 36 -17.14 -2.25 15.10
C PRO A 36 -17.13 -1.89 13.61
N PRO A 37 -16.37 -2.63 12.77
CA PRO A 37 -16.21 -2.28 11.37
C PRO A 37 -17.46 -2.53 10.53
N THR A 38 -17.61 -1.73 9.49
CA THR A 38 -18.57 -2.00 8.40
C THR A 38 -18.03 -3.12 7.49
N LEU A 39 -18.92 -3.79 6.76
CA LEU A 39 -18.54 -4.73 5.70
C LEU A 39 -17.63 -4.05 4.66
N TYR A 40 -17.87 -2.78 4.35
CA TYR A 40 -17.07 -2.00 3.42
C TYR A 40 -15.65 -1.75 3.95
N SER A 41 -15.50 -1.41 5.24
CA SER A 41 -14.20 -1.29 5.90
C SER A 41 -13.41 -2.59 5.81
N VAL A 42 -14.03 -3.73 6.13
CA VAL A 42 -13.36 -5.05 6.03
C VAL A 42 -12.89 -5.36 4.60
N VAL A 43 -13.73 -5.12 3.59
CA VAL A 43 -13.35 -5.34 2.18
C VAL A 43 -12.22 -4.40 1.76
N LEU A 44 -12.26 -3.13 2.18
CA LEU A 44 -11.21 -2.16 1.90
C LEU A 44 -9.87 -2.61 2.48
N TRP A 45 -9.88 -3.15 3.71
CA TRP A 45 -8.70 -3.72 4.37
C TRP A 45 -8.11 -4.93 3.62
N ILE A 46 -8.96 -5.84 3.14
CA ILE A 46 -8.55 -7.01 2.35
C ILE A 46 -7.83 -6.59 1.05
N ILE A 47 -8.21 -5.45 0.47
CA ILE A 47 -7.60 -4.96 -0.78
C ILE A 47 -6.34 -4.12 -0.49
N ALA A 48 -6.43 -3.17 0.43
CA ALA A 48 -5.38 -2.19 0.68
C ALA A 48 -4.14 -2.80 1.34
N VAL A 49 -4.30 -3.71 2.31
CA VAL A 49 -3.17 -4.29 3.04
C VAL A 49 -2.24 -5.09 2.11
N PRO A 50 -2.72 -6.02 1.27
CA PRO A 50 -1.85 -6.72 0.33
C PRO A 50 -1.15 -5.79 -0.66
N LEU A 51 -1.81 -4.71 -1.13
CA LEU A 51 -1.20 -3.72 -2.02
C LEU A 51 -0.07 -2.94 -1.33
N LEU A 52 -0.29 -2.55 -0.07
CA LEU A 52 0.74 -1.90 0.76
C LEU A 52 1.95 -2.82 0.97
N PHE A 53 1.72 -4.09 1.30
CA PHE A 53 2.80 -5.06 1.44
C PHE A 53 3.49 -5.40 0.12
N ALA A 54 2.77 -5.43 -1.00
CA ALA A 54 3.36 -5.63 -2.32
C ALA A 54 4.40 -4.54 -2.65
N ALA A 55 4.17 -3.29 -2.23
CA ALA A 55 5.13 -2.20 -2.41
C ALA A 55 6.46 -2.38 -1.65
N THR A 56 6.52 -3.26 -0.65
CA THR A 56 7.74 -3.56 0.11
C THR A 56 8.67 -4.57 -0.60
N VAL A 57 8.22 -5.14 -1.72
CA VAL A 57 8.97 -6.15 -2.49
C VAL A 57 9.77 -5.49 -3.62
N ASN A 58 11.09 -5.70 -3.62
CA ASN A 58 11.98 -5.28 -4.69
C ASN A 58 11.59 -5.91 -6.03
N GLY A 59 11.48 -5.07 -7.07
CA GLY A 59 11.14 -5.52 -8.42
C GLY A 59 9.68 -5.90 -8.59
N ILE A 60 8.79 -5.58 -7.65
CA ILE A 60 7.35 -5.79 -7.85
C ILE A 60 6.81 -4.97 -9.04
N ARG A 61 7.37 -3.77 -9.25
CA ARG A 61 6.95 -2.84 -10.31
C ARG A 61 7.22 -3.34 -11.72
N SER A 62 8.18 -4.25 -11.90
CA SER A 62 8.45 -4.86 -13.20
C SER A 62 7.54 -6.06 -13.48
N HIS A 63 6.69 -6.46 -12.53
CA HIS A 63 5.71 -7.50 -12.76
C HIS A 63 4.55 -6.96 -13.62
N PRO A 64 4.19 -7.62 -14.73
CA PRO A 64 3.17 -7.12 -15.66
C PRO A 64 1.79 -6.95 -15.02
N LEU A 65 1.50 -7.73 -13.97
CA LEU A 65 0.26 -7.60 -13.20
C LEU A 65 0.29 -6.50 -12.13
N TYR A 66 1.44 -5.94 -11.78
CA TYR A 66 1.52 -4.96 -10.69
C TYR A 66 0.74 -3.68 -11.02
N GLN A 67 0.93 -3.15 -12.22
CA GLN A 67 0.29 -1.91 -12.64
C GLN A 67 -1.24 -2.07 -12.77
N PRO A 68 -1.78 -3.12 -13.43
CA PRO A 68 -3.21 -3.40 -13.43
C PRO A 68 -3.80 -3.61 -12.02
N LEU A 69 -3.10 -4.34 -11.14
CA LEU A 69 -3.56 -4.59 -9.77
C LEU A 69 -3.56 -3.32 -8.92
N MET A 70 -2.55 -2.45 -9.08
CA MET A 70 -2.51 -1.15 -8.41
C MET A 70 -3.65 -0.25 -8.86
N TYR A 71 -3.91 -0.15 -10.17
CA TYR A 71 -5.02 0.66 -10.69
C TYR A 71 -6.38 0.09 -10.27
N GLY A 72 -6.59 -1.21 -10.43
CA GLY A 72 -7.82 -1.89 -10.01
C GLY A 72 -8.05 -1.75 -8.50
N GLY A 73 -7.00 -1.88 -7.70
CA GLY A 73 -7.01 -1.63 -6.27
C GLY A 73 -7.40 -0.21 -5.92
N PHE A 74 -6.82 0.79 -6.61
CA PHE A 74 -7.15 2.20 -6.39
C PHE A 74 -8.61 2.51 -6.71
N ILE A 75 -9.12 1.98 -7.83
CA ILE A 75 -10.53 2.14 -8.23
C ILE A 75 -11.45 1.46 -7.22
N ALA A 76 -11.14 0.23 -6.80
CA ALA A 76 -11.95 -0.50 -5.81
C ALA A 76 -11.98 0.22 -4.46
N ILE A 77 -10.82 0.68 -3.97
CA ILE A 77 -10.69 1.46 -2.73
C ILE A 77 -11.51 2.76 -2.81
N GLY A 78 -11.41 3.50 -3.93
CA GLY A 78 -12.19 4.72 -4.14
C GLY A 78 -13.69 4.47 -4.24
N THR A 79 -14.10 3.37 -4.89
CA THR A 79 -15.52 2.98 -5.01
C THR A 79 -16.09 2.60 -3.65
N LEU A 80 -15.35 1.82 -2.85
CA LEU A 80 -15.78 1.42 -1.50
C LEU A 80 -15.92 2.62 -0.57
N GLN A 81 -15.01 3.60 -0.66
CA GLN A 81 -15.14 4.86 0.08
C GLN A 81 -16.36 5.69 -0.35
N TYR A 82 -16.62 5.76 -1.65
CA TYR A 82 -17.79 6.48 -2.15
C TYR A 82 -19.10 5.84 -1.64
N LEU A 83 -19.14 4.51 -1.59
CA LEU A 83 -20.32 3.76 -1.15
C LEU A 83 -20.55 3.81 0.36
N ASP A 84 -19.49 3.76 1.18
CA ASP A 84 -19.64 3.78 2.65
C ASP A 84 -19.83 5.20 3.20
N GLY A 85 -19.52 6.25 2.42
CA GLY A 85 -19.73 7.66 2.78
C GLY A 85 -18.83 8.20 3.89
N ASN A 86 -18.12 7.32 4.61
CA ASN A 86 -17.12 7.67 5.63
C ASN A 86 -15.70 7.63 5.04
N TRP A 87 -14.90 8.66 5.31
CA TRP A 87 -13.48 8.67 4.98
C TRP A 87 -12.72 7.78 5.94
N HIS A 88 -12.35 6.58 5.47
CA HIS A 88 -11.62 5.59 6.28
C HIS A 88 -10.16 6.01 6.43
N LEU A 89 -9.59 5.85 7.63
CA LEU A 89 -8.21 6.26 7.92
C LEU A 89 -7.19 5.56 7.02
N LEU A 90 -7.48 4.30 6.66
CA LEU A 90 -6.65 3.49 5.76
C LEU A 90 -6.60 4.05 4.33
N ALA A 91 -7.69 4.65 3.85
CA ALA A 91 -7.72 5.36 2.58
C ALA A 91 -6.75 6.54 2.56
N GLY A 92 -6.78 7.32 3.65
CA GLY A 92 -5.85 8.42 3.85
C GLY A 92 -4.41 7.91 3.83
N ILE A 93 -4.09 6.87 4.59
CA ILE A 93 -2.74 6.28 4.63
C ILE A 93 -2.32 5.76 3.25
N PHE A 94 -3.24 5.15 2.49
CA PHE A 94 -2.96 4.66 1.14
C PHE A 94 -2.69 5.81 0.16
N VAL A 95 -3.48 6.88 0.21
CA VAL A 95 -3.29 8.08 -0.62
C VAL A 95 -2.01 8.81 -0.23
N PHE A 96 -1.76 9.03 1.06
CA PHE A 96 -0.53 9.67 1.53
C PHE A 96 0.71 8.83 1.24
N GLY A 97 0.64 7.50 1.43
CA GLY A 97 1.71 6.57 1.05
C GLY A 97 1.98 6.58 -0.45
N GLY A 98 0.92 6.65 -1.27
CA GLY A 98 1.01 6.84 -2.72
C GLY A 98 1.70 8.15 -3.10
N ILE A 99 1.27 9.28 -2.52
CA ILE A 99 1.85 10.62 -2.77
C ILE A 99 3.32 10.67 -2.36
N ILE A 100 3.68 10.15 -1.18
CA ILE A 100 5.07 10.11 -0.70
C ILE A 100 5.91 9.24 -1.64
N GLY A 101 5.40 8.09 -2.07
CA GLY A 101 6.07 7.23 -3.06
C GLY A 101 6.31 7.94 -4.39
N LEU A 102 5.34 8.74 -4.83
CA LEU A 102 5.40 9.52 -6.08
C LEU A 102 6.39 10.69 -5.97
N ILE A 103 6.43 11.39 -4.83
CA ILE A 103 7.41 12.45 -4.55
C ILE A 103 8.82 11.89 -4.47
N ALA A 104 9.01 10.75 -3.80
CA ALA A 104 10.31 10.08 -3.72
C ALA A 104 10.82 9.70 -5.12
N GLU A 105 9.92 9.25 -6.00
CA GLU A 105 10.24 8.90 -7.38
C GLU A 105 10.56 10.11 -8.25
N PHE A 106 9.86 11.23 -8.06
CA PHE A 106 10.21 12.49 -8.69
C PHE A 106 11.60 12.97 -8.28
N ARG A 107 11.95 12.91 -6.98
CA ARG A 107 13.29 13.29 -6.51
C ARG A 107 14.38 12.38 -7.08
N ASN A 108 14.14 11.07 -7.09
CA ASN A 108 15.12 10.11 -7.59
C ASN A 108 15.38 10.25 -9.09
N LYS A 109 14.34 10.57 -9.89
CA LYS A 109 14.51 10.93 -11.31
C LYS A 109 15.25 12.24 -11.48
N HIS A 110 14.97 13.23 -10.63
CA HIS A 110 15.58 14.55 -10.72
C HIS A 110 17.09 14.51 -10.41
N ASP A 111 17.52 13.65 -9.48
CA ASP A 111 18.95 13.43 -9.17
C ASP A 111 19.67 12.68 -10.32
N LEU A 112 19.02 11.71 -10.95
CA LEU A 112 19.57 11.00 -12.13
C LEU A 112 19.78 11.92 -13.33
N THR A 113 18.88 12.89 -13.57
CA THR A 113 19.03 13.88 -14.65
C THR A 113 20.02 15.01 -14.35
N ARG A 114 20.51 15.13 -13.11
CA ARG A 114 21.45 16.19 -12.70
C ARG A 114 22.91 15.71 -12.70
N SER A 115 23.13 14.41 -12.86
CA SER A 115 24.44 13.78 -12.93
C SER A 115 24.93 13.49 -14.36
N GLU A 116 24.15 13.88 -15.38
CA GLU A 116 24.59 13.98 -16.78
C GLU A 116 25.00 15.43 -17.10
#